data_AF-A0A845XAR1-F1
#
_entry.id   AF-A0A845XAR1-F1
#
_cell.length_a   1.000
_cell.length_b   1.000
_cell.length_c   1.000
_cell.angle_alpha   90.00
_cell.angle_beta   90.00
_cell.angle_gamma   90.00
#
_symmetry.space_group_name_H-M   'P 1'
#
loop_
_entity.id
_entity.type
_entity.pdbx_description
1 polymer ?
#
loop_
_entity_poly.entity_id
_entity_poly.type
_entity_poly.pdbx_seq_one_letter_code
_entity_poly.pdbx_strand_id
1 'polypeptide(L)' 'MFEPFFTTKPVGKGTGMGMSISHQIVTRKHAGKIICNPDVEQGAEFIIQIPLQQTASAN' A
#
# COMPACT_ATOMS: atom_id res chain seq x y z
N MET A 1 6.52 5.11 4.74
CA MET A 1 6.17 3.66 4.72
C MET A 1 6.01 3.08 3.32
N PHE A 2 5.39 3.79 2.37
CA PHE A 2 5.14 3.27 1.00
C PHE A 2 6.26 3.57 -0.01
N GLU A 3 7.38 4.12 0.43
CA GLU A 3 8.55 4.34 -0.41
C GLU A 3 9.27 3.00 -0.67
N PRO A 4 9.78 2.76 -1.89
CA PRO A 4 10.60 1.60 -2.17
C PRO A 4 11.76 1.49 -1.18
N PHE A 5 12.09 0.25 -0.80
CA PHE A 5 13.19 -0.08 0.13
C PHE A 5 13.02 0.40 1.57
N PHE A 6 11.94 1.09 1.93
CA PHE A 6 11.67 1.47 3.32
C PHE A 6 11.50 0.21 4.19
N THR A 7 12.31 0.09 5.24
CA THR A 7 12.16 -0.96 6.24
C THR A 7 12.74 -0.54 7.58
N THR A 8 12.11 -0.98 8.67
CA THR A 8 12.65 -0.90 10.03
C THR A 8 13.44 -2.17 10.41
N LYS A 9 13.45 -3.18 9.54
CA LYS A 9 14.20 -4.42 9.77
C LYS A 9 15.69 -4.20 9.54
N PRO A 10 16.57 -4.95 10.23
CA PRO A 10 18.01 -4.92 9.97
C PRO A 10 18.35 -5.29 8.51
N VAL A 11 19.55 -4.88 8.10
CA VAL A 11 20.10 -5.19 6.77
C VAL A 11 20.07 -6.70 6.52
N GLY A 12 19.65 -7.10 5.31
CA GLY A 12 19.56 -8.50 4.89
C GLY A 12 18.33 -9.27 5.41
N LYS A 13 17.42 -8.63 6.18
CA LYS A 13 16.20 -9.28 6.70
C LYS A 13 14.92 -8.96 5.91
N GLY A 14 15.07 -8.33 4.75
CA GLY A 14 13.98 -8.01 3.82
C GLY A 14 14.39 -6.95 2.81
N THR A 15 13.60 -6.80 1.76
CA THR A 15 13.87 -5.84 0.68
C THR A 15 13.21 -4.48 0.90
N GLY A 16 12.26 -4.37 1.84
CA GLY A 16 11.46 -3.15 2.02
C GLY A 16 10.49 -2.84 0.86
N MET A 17 10.26 -3.79 -0.05
CA MET A 17 9.47 -3.55 -1.28
C MET A 17 7.97 -3.83 -1.15
N GLY A 18 7.54 -4.56 -0.11
CA GLY A 18 6.17 -5.05 -0.01
C GLY A 18 5.12 -3.93 -0.05
N MET A 19 5.27 -2.93 0.83
CA MET A 19 4.31 -1.83 0.91
C MET A 19 4.33 -0.91 -0.32
N SER A 20 5.50 -0.68 -0.93
CA SER A 20 5.57 0.14 -2.15
C SER A 20 4.88 -0.55 -3.34
N ILE A 21 5.04 -1.87 -3.48
CA ILE A 21 4.38 -2.65 -4.54
C ILE A 21 2.87 -2.64 -4.31
N SER A 22 2.41 -2.93 -3.09
CA SER A 22 0.98 -2.88 -2.75
C SER A 22 0.36 -1.52 -3.05
N HIS A 23 1.03 -0.43 -2.67
CA HIS A 23 0.58 0.93 -2.95
C HIS A 23 0.44 1.19 -4.44
N GLN A 24 1.42 0.79 -5.26
CA GLN A 24 1.35 0.95 -6.71
C GLN A 24 0.21 0.12 -7.33
N ILE A 25 0.02 -1.12 -6.92
CA ILE A 25 -1.06 -1.98 -7.39
C ILE A 25 -2.42 -1.33 -7.07
N VAL A 26 -2.63 -0.93 -5.82
CA VAL A 26 -3.91 -0.37 -5.40
C VAL A 26 -4.17 0.97 -6.10
N THR A 27 -3.22 1.90 -6.10
CA THR A 27 -3.44 3.26 -6.61
C THR A 27 -3.38 3.34 -8.13
N ARG A 28 -2.37 2.73 -8.77
CA ARG A 28 -2.13 2.89 -10.20
C ARG A 28 -2.93 1.91 -11.05
N LYS A 29 -2.99 0.64 -10.63
CA LYS A 29 -3.70 -0.40 -11.41
C LYS A 29 -5.19 -0.41 -11.14
N HIS A 30 -5.59 -0.13 -9.90
CA HIS A 30 -6.98 -0.27 -9.47
C HIS A 30 -7.68 1.05 -9.14
N ALA A 31 -7.03 2.21 -9.35
CA ALA A 31 -7.56 3.53 -9.00
C ALA A 31 -8.11 3.60 -7.56
N GLY A 32 -7.54 2.78 -6.67
CA GLY A 32 -7.95 2.64 -5.29
C GLY A 32 -7.07 3.46 -4.33
N LYS A 33 -7.26 3.22 -3.04
CA LYS A 33 -6.45 3.83 -1.97
C LYS A 33 -6.17 2.86 -0.83
N ILE A 34 -5.05 3.07 -0.16
CA ILE A 34 -4.67 2.36 1.07
C ILE A 34 -4.73 3.37 2.22
N ILE A 35 -5.47 3.05 3.27
CA ILE A 35 -5.60 3.85 4.49
C ILE A 35 -4.98 3.08 5.64
N CYS A 36 -4.12 3.73 6.42
CA CYS A 36 -3.66 3.20 7.70
C CYS A 36 -4.66 3.66 8.77
N ASN A 37 -5.33 2.73 9.46
CA ASN A 37 -6.29 3.09 10.50
C ASN A 37 -5.53 3.56 11.76
N PRO A 38 -5.68 4.83 12.16
CA PRO A 38 -5.00 5.35 13.35
C PRO A 38 -5.68 4.92 14.66
N ASP A 39 -6.95 4.50 14.62
CA ASP A 39 -7.77 4.22 15.80
C ASP A 39 -7.66 2.76 16.27
N VAL A 40 -6.72 1.99 15.73
CA VAL A 40 -6.51 0.59 16.13
C VAL A 40 -5.82 0.55 17.50
N GLU A 41 -6.50 -0.01 18.51
CA GLU A 41 -5.96 -0.07 19.88
C GLU A 41 -4.69 -0.94 19.97
N GLN A 42 -4.57 -1.96 19.12
CA GLN A 42 -3.40 -2.83 19.08
C GLN A 42 -3.11 -3.37 17.66
N GLY A 43 -1.82 -3.39 17.29
CA GLY A 43 -1.36 -3.89 16.01
C GLY A 43 -1.35 -2.82 14.92
N ALA A 44 -1.63 -3.21 13.68
CA ALA A 44 -1.71 -2.31 12.55
C ALA A 44 -2.82 -2.78 11.61
N GLU A 45 -3.70 -1.88 11.21
CA GLU A 45 -4.76 -2.15 10.23
C GLU A 45 -4.56 -1.28 8.99
N PHE A 46 -4.61 -1.92 7.82
CA PHE A 46 -4.56 -1.28 6.53
C PHE A 46 -5.85 -1.58 5.78
N ILE A 47 -6.60 -0.54 5.41
CA ILE A 47 -7.86 -0.63 4.70
C ILE A 47 -7.59 -0.36 3.22
N ILE A 48 -7.94 -1.31 2.35
CA ILE A 48 -7.84 -1.17 0.90
C ILE A 48 -9.25 -0.86 0.36
N GLN A 49 -9.39 0.25 -0.35
CA GLN A 49 -10.63 0.62 -1.02
C GLN A 49 -10.41 0.66 -2.52
N ILE A 50 -11.23 -0.08 -3.27
CA ILE A 50 -11.19 -0.16 -4.73
C ILE A 50 -12.57 0.28 -5.27
N PRO A 51 -12.63 1.22 -6.23
CA PRO A 51 -13.89 1.59 -6.87
C PRO A 51 -14.44 0.44 -7.71
N LEU A 52 -15.76 0.23 -7.66
CA LEU A 52 -16.45 -0.80 -8.45
C LEU A 52 -16.34 -0.54 -9.96
N GLN A 53 -16.32 0.73 -10.35
CA GLN A 53 -16.02 1.16 -11.71
C GLN A 53 -14.65 1.84 -11.71
N GLN A 54 -13.68 1.18 -12.32
CA GLN A 54 -12.37 1.76 -12.59
C GLN A 54 -12.48 2.49 -13.92
N THR A 55 -12.44 3.81 -13.90
CA THR A 55 -12.23 4.58 -15.12
C THR A 55 -10.89 4.13 -15.68
N ALA A 56 -10.93 3.37 -16.78
CA ALA A 56 -9.72 3.06 -17.53
C ALA A 56 -9.09 4.41 -17.88
N SER A 57 -7.91 4.66 -17.35
CA SER A 57 -7.12 5.79 -17.84
C SER A 57 -6.86 5.51 -19.31
N ALA A 58 -7.39 6.35 -20.19
CA ALA A 58 -7.05 6.30 -21.60
C ALA A 58 -5.52 6.40 -21.69
N ASN A 59 -4.90 5.40 -22.30
CA ASN A 59 -3.49 5.46 -22.69
C ASN A 59 -3.29 6.52 -23.77
#